data_AF-A0A3S0FEM3-F1
#
_entry.id   AF-A0A3S0FEM3-F1
#
_cell.length_a   1.000
_cell.length_b   1.000
_cell.length_c   1.000
_cell.angle_alpha   90.00
_cell.angle_beta   90.00
_cell.angle_gamma   90.00
#
_symmetry.space_group_name_H-M   'P 1'
#
loop_
_entity.id
_entity.type
_entity.pdbx_description
1 polymer ?
#
loop_
_entity_poly.entity_id
_entity_poly.type
_entity_poly.pdbx_seq_one_letter_code
_entity_poly.pdbx_strand_id
1 'polypeptide(L)'
;MQSPSEAGAVIVIGGALKSDSDVVWQRIVDEAGGAGAPIVVFPTAAYEPERIGAQIVAALNRCGARAVVVPLAPHLEGVDLQATLNDPAWIARVAASRGVFFSGGAQEYLVDTLQPGGRSTPMLDAIRRAWAA
;
A
#
# COMPACT_ATOMS: atom_id res chain seq x y z
N MET A 1 -1.69 29.25 -17.77
CA MET A 1 -1.08 28.90 -16.47
C MET A 1 -1.69 27.57 -16.06
N GLN A 2 -1.01 26.45 -16.35
CA GLN A 2 -1.50 25.12 -15.98
C GLN A 2 -1.24 24.96 -14.47
N SER A 3 -2.29 24.71 -13.69
CA SER A 3 -2.15 24.26 -12.30
C SER A 3 -1.29 22.99 -12.28
N PRO A 4 -0.44 22.78 -11.25
CA PRO A 4 0.26 21.51 -11.13
C PRO A 4 -0.79 20.40 -11.12
N SER A 5 -0.56 19.31 -11.85
CA SER A 5 -1.33 18.08 -11.66
C SER A 5 -1.23 17.72 -10.18
N GLU A 6 -2.32 17.89 -9.43
CA GLU A 6 -2.28 17.72 -7.98
C GLU A 6 -1.97 16.26 -7.67
N ALA A 7 -0.76 16.00 -7.17
CA ALA A 7 -0.39 14.68 -6.68
C ALA A 7 -1.38 14.24 -5.60
N GLY A 8 -1.61 12.94 -5.49
CA GLY A 8 -2.57 12.36 -4.56
C GLY A 8 -2.30 12.73 -3.10
N ALA A 9 -3.31 12.57 -2.23
CA ALA A 9 -3.15 12.83 -0.80
C ALA A 9 -2.16 11.85 -0.16
N VAL A 10 -1.31 12.35 0.75
CA VAL A 10 -0.47 11.51 1.62
C VAL A 10 -1.03 11.61 3.04
N ILE A 11 -1.47 10.47 3.59
CA ILE A 11 -2.03 10.37 4.93
C ILE A 11 -1.00 9.71 5.85
N VAL A 12 -0.48 10.46 6.82
CA VAL A 12 0.46 9.94 7.82
C VAL A 12 -0.30 9.56 9.08
N ILE A 13 -0.22 8.29 9.47
CA ILE A 13 -0.93 7.76 10.64
C ILE A 13 0.10 7.44 11.73
N GLY A 14 -0.04 8.09 12.89
CA GLY A 14 0.92 8.02 14.02
C GLY A 14 1.04 6.67 14.75
N GLY A 15 0.45 5.60 14.21
CA GLY A 15 0.50 4.26 14.78
C GLY A 15 -0.80 3.79 15.43
N ALA A 16 -0.90 2.49 15.66
CA ALA A 16 -2.01 1.80 16.33
C ALA A 16 -3.41 2.15 15.81
N LEU A 17 -3.55 2.37 14.50
CA LEU A 17 -4.86 2.55 13.88
C LEU A 17 -5.72 1.31 14.14
N LYS A 18 -6.79 1.49 14.90
CA LYS A 18 -7.69 0.41 15.25
C LYS A 18 -8.63 0.12 14.08
N SER A 19 -9.04 -1.14 13.97
CA SER A 19 -9.96 -1.59 12.93
C SER A 19 -11.36 -0.95 13.05
N ASP A 20 -11.74 -0.49 14.23
CA ASP A 20 -13.02 0.20 14.53
C ASP A 20 -12.94 1.72 14.35
N SER A 21 -11.80 2.26 13.92
CA SER A 21 -11.64 3.69 13.62
C SER A 21 -12.21 4.04 12.25
N ASP A 22 -13.50 3.76 12.05
CA ASP A 22 -14.18 3.82 10.75
C ASP A 22 -14.05 5.21 10.10
N VAL A 23 -13.99 6.29 10.88
CA VAL A 23 -13.80 7.65 10.36
C VAL A 23 -12.48 7.79 9.60
N VAL A 24 -11.40 7.18 10.10
CA VAL A 24 -10.08 7.24 9.46
C VAL A 24 -10.05 6.34 8.23
N TRP A 25 -10.59 5.12 8.34
CA TRP A 25 -10.70 4.19 7.21
C TRP A 25 -11.54 4.76 6.08
N GLN A 26 -12.69 5.38 6.40
CA GLN A 26 -13.55 6.03 5.43
C GLN A 26 -12.82 7.17 4.74
N ARG A 27 -12.10 8.00 5.49
CA ARG A 27 -11.31 9.10 4.91
C ARG A 27 -10.27 8.57 3.90
N ILE A 28 -9.57 7.47 4.22
CA ILE A 28 -8.61 6.85 3.29
C ILE A 28 -9.31 6.43 1.99
N VAL A 29 -10.49 5.80 2.10
CA VAL A 29 -11.25 5.35 0.92
C VAL A 29 -11.75 6.54 0.10
N ASP A 30 -12.26 7.58 0.75
CA ASP A 30 -12.75 8.80 0.08
C ASP A 30 -11.63 9.48 -0.72
N GLU A 31 -10.44 9.62 -0.14
CA GLU A 31 -9.26 10.18 -0.83
C GLU A 31 -8.79 9.30 -2.00
N ALA A 32 -8.98 7.97 -1.90
CA ALA A 32 -8.72 7.04 -3.00
C ALA A 32 -9.80 7.09 -4.11
N GLY A 33 -10.82 7.94 -3.98
CA GLY A 33 -11.91 8.09 -4.95
C GLY A 33 -13.23 7.41 -4.56
N GLY A 34 -13.38 7.03 -3.28
CA GLY A 34 -14.63 6.54 -2.70
C GLY A 34 -14.93 5.07 -2.98
N ALA A 35 -16.22 4.71 -2.99
CA ALA A 35 -16.67 3.34 -3.16
C ALA A 35 -16.15 2.72 -4.47
N GLY A 36 -15.60 1.50 -4.37
CA GLY A 36 -15.01 0.77 -5.50
C GLY A 36 -13.56 1.15 -5.81
N ALA A 37 -12.96 2.10 -5.08
CA ALA A 37 -11.57 2.50 -5.26
C ALA A 37 -10.62 1.29 -5.16
N PRO A 38 -9.77 1.03 -6.17
CA PRO A 38 -8.77 -0.03 -6.09
C PRO A 38 -7.63 0.42 -5.19
N ILE A 39 -7.46 -0.24 -4.04
CA ILE A 39 -6.40 0.05 -3.07
C ILE A 39 -5.48 -1.16 -2.95
N VAL A 40 -4.18 -0.93 -2.97
CA VAL A 40 -3.18 -1.97 -2.73
C VAL A 40 -2.59 -1.82 -1.33
N VAL A 41 -2.45 -2.93 -0.61
CA VAL A 41 -1.97 -2.99 0.76
C VAL A 41 -0.62 -3.71 0.78
N PHE A 42 0.39 -3.04 1.33
CA PHE A 42 1.72 -3.58 1.57
C PHE A 42 1.88 -3.91 3.05
N PRO A 43 1.86 -5.20 3.45
CA PRO A 43 2.10 -5.61 4.82
C PRO A 43 3.60 -5.69 5.17
N THR A 44 4.46 -5.03 4.38
CA THR A 44 5.91 -5.20 4.39
C THR A 44 6.58 -4.93 5.74
N ALA A 45 6.06 -3.95 6.48
CA ALA A 45 6.58 -3.60 7.80
C ALA A 45 6.12 -4.57 8.90
N ALA A 46 5.06 -5.35 8.65
CA ALA A 46 4.43 -6.17 9.68
C ALA A 46 5.27 -7.42 9.98
N TYR A 47 5.29 -7.78 11.27
CA TYR A 47 5.88 -9.04 11.72
C TYR A 47 4.99 -10.25 11.39
N GLU A 48 3.66 -10.04 11.34
CA GLU A 48 2.67 -11.04 10.92
C GLU A 48 1.93 -10.55 9.66
N PRO A 49 2.59 -10.57 8.48
CA PRO A 49 2.10 -9.88 7.30
C PRO A 49 0.77 -10.41 6.77
N GLU A 50 0.52 -11.71 6.86
CA GLU A 50 -0.77 -12.31 6.46
C GLU A 50 -1.92 -11.77 7.30
N ARG A 51 -1.78 -11.84 8.63
CA ARG A 51 -2.79 -11.39 9.58
C ARG A 51 -3.04 -9.89 9.44
N ILE A 52 -1.98 -9.09 9.43
CA ILE A 52 -2.09 -7.62 9.35
C ILE A 52 -2.63 -7.17 7.99
N GLY A 53 -2.15 -7.76 6.89
CA GLY A 53 -2.66 -7.47 5.55
C GLY A 53 -4.15 -7.78 5.42
N ALA A 54 -4.59 -8.94 5.91
CA ALA A 54 -6.01 -9.31 5.92
C ALA A 54 -6.87 -8.36 6.75
N GLN A 55 -6.38 -7.93 7.92
CA GLN A 55 -7.09 -6.96 8.77
C GLN A 55 -7.28 -5.60 8.10
N ILE A 56 -6.23 -5.09 7.44
CA ILE A 56 -6.28 -3.80 6.72
C ILE A 56 -7.23 -3.90 5.53
N VAL A 57 -7.11 -4.96 4.71
CA VAL A 57 -8.01 -5.18 3.56
C VAL A 57 -9.46 -5.26 4.04
N ALA A 58 -9.74 -5.98 5.12
CA ALA A 58 -11.09 -6.06 5.68
C ALA A 58 -11.61 -4.70 6.12
N ALA A 59 -10.78 -3.84 6.74
CA ALA A 59 -11.17 -2.50 7.15
C ALA A 59 -11.50 -1.60 5.96
N LEU A 60 -10.63 -1.57 4.95
CA LEU A 60 -10.84 -0.79 3.72
C LEU A 60 -12.08 -1.25 2.96
N ASN A 61 -12.30 -2.57 2.85
CA ASN A 61 -13.44 -3.13 2.16
C ASN A 61 -14.76 -2.87 2.90
N ARG A 62 -14.76 -2.80 4.26
CA ARG A 62 -15.95 -2.35 5.01
C ARG A 62 -16.36 -0.93 4.66
N CYS A 63 -15.40 -0.06 4.36
CA CYS A 63 -15.62 1.31 3.87
C CYS A 63 -15.92 1.39 2.35
N GLY A 64 -16.05 0.24 1.68
CA GLY A 64 -16.46 0.16 0.27
C GLY A 64 -15.33 0.16 -0.75
N ALA A 65 -14.06 0.07 -0.35
CA ALA A 65 -12.95 -0.08 -1.30
C ALA A 65 -12.92 -1.47 -1.95
N ARG A 66 -12.10 -1.61 -3.00
CA ARG A 66 -11.63 -2.89 -3.53
C ARG A 66 -10.16 -3.06 -3.19
N ALA A 67 -9.90 -3.41 -1.94
CA ALA A 67 -8.54 -3.56 -1.42
C ALA A 67 -7.98 -4.96 -1.67
N VAL A 68 -6.69 -5.04 -1.96
CA VAL A 68 -5.95 -6.31 -2.05
C VAL A 68 -4.57 -6.21 -1.41
N VAL A 69 -4.08 -7.34 -0.91
CA VAL A 69 -2.70 -7.46 -0.42
C VAL A 69 -1.75 -7.68 -1.60
N VAL A 70 -0.66 -6.92 -1.63
CA VAL A 70 0.54 -7.25 -2.42
C VAL A 70 1.40 -8.14 -1.53
N PRO A 71 1.73 -9.39 -1.95
CA PRO A 71 2.48 -10.35 -1.13
C PRO A 71 3.96 -9.98 -1.09
N LEU A 72 4.28 -8.82 -0.54
CA LEU A 72 5.63 -8.28 -0.47
C LEU A 72 5.96 -7.94 0.98
N ALA A 73 6.43 -8.93 1.74
CA ALA A 73 6.88 -8.75 3.12
C ALA A 73 7.94 -9.78 3.51
N PRO A 74 9.05 -9.39 4.18
CA PRO A 74 10.11 -10.31 4.56
C PRO A 74 9.68 -11.50 5.41
N HIS A 75 8.65 -11.30 6.24
CA HIS A 75 8.11 -12.32 7.15
C HIS A 75 6.94 -13.11 6.55
N LEU A 76 6.72 -13.00 5.23
CA LEU A 76 5.67 -13.75 4.55
C LEU A 76 6.22 -15.10 4.09
N GLU A 77 5.66 -16.19 4.61
CA GLU A 77 6.12 -17.53 4.30
C GLU A 77 5.82 -17.92 2.84
N GLY A 78 6.72 -18.69 2.23
CA GLY A 78 6.51 -19.23 0.88
C GLY A 78 6.57 -18.22 -0.27
N VAL A 79 6.96 -16.97 0.00
CA VAL A 79 7.04 -15.91 -1.01
C VAL A 79 8.47 -15.62 -1.41
N ASP A 80 8.71 -15.59 -2.73
CA ASP A 80 9.93 -15.01 -3.29
C ASP A 80 9.76 -13.49 -3.42
N LEU A 81 10.42 -12.77 -2.51
CA LEU A 81 10.41 -11.31 -2.47
C LEU A 81 11.00 -10.68 -3.72
N GLN A 82 12.10 -11.24 -4.24
CA GLN A 82 12.76 -10.67 -5.42
C GLN A 82 11.92 -10.90 -6.66
N ALA A 83 11.29 -12.08 -6.79
CA ALA A 83 10.34 -12.32 -7.87
C ALA A 83 9.15 -11.35 -7.77
N THR A 84 8.57 -11.16 -6.58
CA THR A 84 7.40 -10.28 -6.39
C THR A 84 7.74 -8.81 -6.63
N LEU A 85 8.92 -8.34 -6.21
CA LEU A 85 9.41 -6.98 -6.47
C LEU A 85 9.50 -6.64 -7.96
N ASN A 86 9.74 -7.65 -8.78
CA ASN A 86 9.96 -7.52 -10.22
C ASN A 86 8.81 -8.08 -11.06
N ASP A 87 7.71 -8.53 -10.43
CA ASP A 87 6.57 -9.12 -11.13
C ASP A 87 5.81 -8.02 -11.91
N PRO A 88 5.75 -8.10 -13.25
CA PRO A 88 5.09 -7.09 -14.07
C PRO A 88 3.59 -6.96 -13.78
N ALA A 89 2.92 -8.04 -13.35
CA ALA A 89 1.50 -8.00 -13.03
C ALA A 89 1.24 -7.20 -11.74
N TRP A 90 2.07 -7.39 -10.71
CA TRP A 90 1.98 -6.60 -9.49
C TRP A 90 2.35 -5.14 -9.72
N ILE A 91 3.43 -4.89 -10.48
CA ILE A 91 3.86 -3.53 -10.85
C ILE A 91 2.75 -2.78 -11.59
N ALA A 92 2.13 -3.40 -12.59
CA ALA A 92 1.03 -2.81 -13.34
C ALA A 92 -0.19 -2.55 -12.44
N ARG A 93 -0.52 -3.50 -11.56
CA ARG A 93 -1.64 -3.36 -10.62
C ARG A 93 -1.43 -2.22 -9.64
N VAL A 94 -0.23 -2.07 -9.10
CA VAL A 94 0.12 -0.98 -8.18
C VAL A 94 0.06 0.36 -8.89
N ALA A 95 0.64 0.46 -10.09
CA ALA A 95 0.61 1.69 -10.89
C ALA A 95 -0.81 2.11 -11.30
N ALA A 96 -1.75 1.17 -11.44
CA ALA A 96 -3.16 1.44 -11.77
C ALA A 96 -4.07 1.58 -10.54
N SER A 97 -3.53 1.43 -9.32
CA SER A 97 -4.31 1.63 -8.09
C SER A 97 -4.62 3.10 -7.85
N ARG A 98 -5.67 3.39 -7.07
CA ARG A 98 -6.01 4.74 -6.62
C ARG A 98 -5.59 5.02 -5.17
N GLY A 99 -4.94 4.06 -4.54
CA GLY A 99 -4.43 4.19 -3.19
C GLY A 99 -3.43 3.09 -2.86
N VAL A 100 -2.37 3.48 -2.16
CA VAL A 100 -1.35 2.56 -1.61
C VAL A 100 -1.37 2.70 -0.10
N PHE A 101 -1.54 1.60 0.63
CA PHE A 101 -1.51 1.57 2.09
C PHE A 101 -0.35 0.72 2.58
N PHE A 102 0.51 1.29 3.41
CA PHE A 102 1.59 0.57 4.09
C PHE A 102 1.16 0.22 5.52
N SER A 103 1.30 -1.04 5.90
CA SER A 103 1.06 -1.44 7.29
C SER A 103 2.04 -0.78 8.25
N GLY A 104 1.65 -0.71 9.53
CA GLY A 104 2.60 -0.42 10.61
C GLY A 104 3.54 -1.60 10.89
N GLY A 105 4.58 -1.35 11.67
CA GLY A 105 5.59 -2.31 12.07
C GLY A 105 6.99 -1.72 11.98
N ALA A 106 7.96 -2.52 11.52
CA ALA A 106 9.36 -2.10 11.40
C ALA A 106 9.60 -1.34 10.09
N GLN A 107 10.01 -0.08 10.19
CA GLN A 107 10.17 0.83 9.05
C GLN A 107 11.36 0.43 8.16
N GLU A 108 12.39 -0.16 8.77
CA GLU A 108 13.55 -0.71 8.08
C GLU A 108 13.16 -1.73 7.01
N TYR A 109 12.16 -2.59 7.26
CA TYR A 109 11.73 -3.59 6.28
C TYR A 109 11.10 -2.97 5.04
N LEU A 110 10.40 -1.84 5.17
CA LEU A 110 9.87 -1.12 4.02
C LEU A 110 11.00 -0.57 3.14
N VAL A 111 11.97 0.10 3.77
CA VAL A 111 13.09 0.73 3.06
C VAL A 111 13.99 -0.33 2.43
N ASP A 112 14.38 -1.35 3.18
CA ASP A 112 15.27 -2.41 2.70
C ASP A 112 14.63 -3.24 1.58
N THR A 113 13.31 -3.41 1.59
CA THR A 113 12.58 -4.14 0.55
C THR A 113 12.36 -3.29 -0.71
N LEU A 114 11.88 -2.06 -0.58
CA LEU A 114 11.49 -1.22 -1.72
C LEU A 114 12.66 -0.42 -2.30
N GLN A 115 13.69 -0.16 -1.51
CA GLN A 115 14.86 0.63 -1.88
C GLN A 115 16.19 -0.01 -1.42
N PRO A 116 16.47 -1.29 -1.80
CA PRO A 116 17.66 -2.01 -1.34
C PRO A 116 18.94 -1.28 -1.76
N GLY A 117 19.80 -0.98 -0.77
CA GLY A 117 21.05 -0.25 -0.99
C GLY A 117 20.85 1.18 -1.51
N GLY A 118 19.70 1.80 -1.21
CA GLY A 118 19.38 3.17 -1.64
C GLY A 118 18.92 3.30 -3.10
N ARG A 119 18.81 2.20 -3.84
CA ARG A 119 18.36 2.20 -5.25
C ARG A 119 16.87 1.91 -5.35
N SER A 120 16.17 2.67 -6.20
CA SER A 120 14.74 2.44 -6.45
C SER A 120 14.50 1.09 -7.11
N THR A 121 13.44 0.39 -6.68
CA THR A 121 12.92 -0.79 -7.37
C THR A 121 11.85 -0.41 -8.39
N PRO A 122 11.58 -1.26 -9.40
CA PRO A 122 10.43 -1.06 -10.29
C PRO A 122 9.10 -0.93 -9.53
N MET A 123 8.97 -1.65 -8.41
CA MET A 123 7.83 -1.57 -7.50
C MET A 123 7.72 -0.19 -6.83
N LEU A 124 8.83 0.34 -6.30
CA LEU A 124 8.85 1.68 -5.70
C LEU A 124 8.53 2.77 -6.73
N ASP A 125 9.01 2.61 -7.97
CA ASP A 125 8.65 3.53 -9.05
C ASP A 125 7.16 3.44 -9.41
N ALA A 126 6.56 2.24 -9.35
CA ALA A 126 5.13 2.06 -9.55
C ALA A 126 4.29 2.73 -8.47
N ILE A 127 4.70 2.60 -7.19
CA ILE A 127 4.07 3.29 -6.06
C ILE A 127 4.10 4.81 -6.28
N ARG A 128 5.26 5.36 -6.66
CA ARG A 128 5.41 6.80 -6.94
C ARG A 128 4.54 7.26 -8.12
N ARG A 129 4.41 6.45 -9.17
CA ARG A 129 3.53 6.73 -10.30
C ARG A 129 2.06 6.78 -9.89
N ALA A 130 1.62 5.86 -9.03
CA ALA A 130 0.24 5.84 -8.53
C ALA A 130 -0.12 7.09 -7.71
N TRP A 131 0.88 7.75 -7.12
CA TRP A 131 0.71 9.02 -6.39
C TRP A 131 0.75 10.26 -7.31
N ALA A 132 1.51 10.22 -8.39
CA ALA A 132 1.75 11.37 -9.26
C ALA A 132 0.70 11.56 -10.37
N ALA A 133 -0.26 10.64 -10.51
CA ALA A 133 -1.27 10.59 -11.58
C ALA A 133 -2.64 11.03 -11.09
#